data_AF-A0A5K1EB73-F1
#
_entry.id   AF-A0A5K1EB73-F1
#
_cell.length_a   1.000
_cell.length_b   1.000
_cell.length_c   1.000
_cell.angle_alpha   90.00
_cell.angle_beta   90.00
_cell.angle_gamma   90.00
#
_symmetry.space_group_name_H-M   'P 1'
#
loop_
_entity.id
_entity.type
_entity.pdbx_description
1 polymer ?
#
loop_
_entity_poly.entity_id
_entity_poly.type
_entity_poly.pdbx_seq_one_letter_code
_entity_poly.pdbx_strand_id
1 'polypeptide(L)' 'VWFMHCHFEVHTSWGLTMAFLVENGNRPEDSVVPPPKDLPPC' A
#
# COMPACT_ATOMS: atom_id res chain seq x y z
N VAL A 1 -1.31 -2.58 -2.05
CA VAL A 1 0.02 -2.29 -1.46
C VAL A 1 -0.19 -1.90 -0.01
N TRP A 2 0.60 -2.44 0.91
CA TRP A 2 0.55 -2.12 2.34
C TRP A 2 1.83 -1.41 2.76
N PHE A 3 1.71 -0.24 3.37
CA PHE A 3 2.85 0.53 3.87
C PHE A 3 3.18 0.13 5.30
N MET A 4 4.44 -0.23 5.56
CA MET A 4 4.93 -0.61 6.87
C MET A 4 6.14 0.25 7.19
N HIS A 5 6.10 0.95 8.31
CA HIS A 5 7.15 1.89 8.69
C HIS A 5 7.25 2.02 10.19
N CYS A 6 8.36 2.60 10.65
CA CYS A 6 8.48 3.00 12.04
C CYS A 6 7.56 4.20 12.31
N HIS A 7 6.67 4.12 13.30
CA HIS A 7 5.73 5.20 13.63
C HIS A 7 6.40 6.43 14.31
N PHE A 8 7.74 6.47 14.36
CA PHE A 8 8.44 7.72 14.63
C PHE A 8 8.72 8.42 13.30
N GLU A 9 8.01 9.51 13.04
CA GLU A 9 7.99 10.18 11.72
C GLU A 9 9.37 10.51 11.17
N VAL A 10 10.30 10.92 12.03
CA VAL A 10 11.67 11.21 11.61
C VAL A 10 12.36 9.97 11.01
N HIS A 11 12.14 8.79 11.59
CA HIS A 11 12.66 7.52 11.05
C HIS A 11 11.97 7.12 9.75
N THR A 12 10.70 7.46 9.56
CA THR A 12 10.00 7.23 8.28
C THR A 12 10.63 8.07 7.17
N SER A 13 10.89 9.36 7.43
CA SER A 13 11.53 10.26 6.45
C SER A 13 12.98 9.86 6.12
N TRP A 14 13.69 9.25 7.07
CA TRP A 14 15.02 8.72 6.86
C TRP A 14 15.04 7.38 6.12
N GLY A 15 13.88 6.79 5.85
CA GLY A 15 13.75 5.59 5.03
C GLY A 15 13.62 4.28 5.80
N LEU A 16 13.32 4.31 7.11
CA LEU A 16 12.93 3.11 7.85
C LEU A 16 11.48 2.71 7.52
N THR A 17 11.32 2.33 6.27
CA THR A 17 10.03 2.08 5.63
C THR A 17 10.15 0.93 4.64
N MET A 18 9.04 0.23 4.42
CA MET A 18 8.90 -0.82 3.44
C MET A 18 7.46 -0.90 2.94
N ALA A 19 7.26 -1.54 1.80
CA ALA A 19 5.93 -1.81 1.29
C ALA A 19 5.78 -3.27 0.94
N PHE A 20 4.63 -3.85 1.28
CA PHE A 20 4.24 -5.19 0.86
C PHE A 20 3.28 -5.09 -0.33
N LEU A 21 3.67 -5.71 -1.44
CA LEU A 21 2.73 -6.02 -2.52
C LEU A 21 2.09 -7.37 -2.20
N VAL A 22 0.78 -7.38 -2.02
CA VAL A 22 -0.01 -8.60 -1.85
C VAL A 22 -0.79 -8.79 -3.13
N GLU A 23 -0.53 -9.89 -3.82
CA GLU A 23 -1.22 -10.26 -5.06
C GLU A 23 -2.65 -10.74 -4.76
N ASN A 24 -3.50 -10.68 -5.77
CA ASN A 24 -4.87 -11.18 -5.66
C ASN A 24 -4.87 -12.70 -5.45
N GLY A 25 -5.81 -13.18 -4.63
CA GLY A 25 -6.06 -14.61 -4.47
C GLY A 25 -6.88 -15.22 -5.61
N ASN A 26 -7.24 -16.49 -5.45
CA ASN A 26 -7.99 -17.23 -6.48
C ASN A 26 -9.49 -16.90 -6.51
N ARG A 27 -10.04 -16.35 -5.41
CA ARG A 27 -11.46 -16.05 -5.31
C ARG A 27 -11.72 -14.56 -5.58
N PRO A 28 -12.89 -14.18 -6.13
CA PRO A 28 -13.23 -12.77 -6.33
C PRO A 28 -13.16 -11.94 -5.04
N GLU A 29 -13.51 -12.53 -3.90
CA GLU A 29 -13.42 -11.91 -2.57
C GLU A 29 -11.99 -11.67 -2.07
N ASP A 30 -11.00 -12.36 -2.64
CA ASP A 30 -9.58 -12.21 -2.30
C ASP A 30 -8.86 -11.22 -3.24
N SER A 31 -9.61 -10.48 -4.06
CA SER A 31 -9.09 -9.51 -5.02
C SER A 31 -9.37 -8.07 -4.60
N VAL A 32 -8.44 -7.16 -4.88
CA VAL A 32 -8.64 -5.73 -4.64
C VAL A 32 -9.58 -5.13 -5.68
N VAL A 33 -10.42 -4.18 -5.26
CA VAL A 33 -11.31 -3.44 -6.15
C VAL A 33 -10.52 -2.53 -7.12
N PRO A 34 -11.05 -2.22 -8.31
CA PRO A 34 -10.43 -1.28 -9.23
C PRO A 34 -10.24 0.11 -8.60
N PRO A 35 -9.24 0.90 -9.05
CA PRO A 35 -9.04 2.25 -8.55
C PRO A 35 -10.26 3.15 -8.84
N PRO A 36 -10.58 4.09 -7.94
CA PRO A 36 -11.67 5.03 -8.15
C PRO A 36 -11.32 6.03 -9.25
N LYS A 37 -12.34 6.59 -9.91
CA LYS A 37 -12.16 7.47 -11.09
C LYS A 37 -11.54 8.83 -10.74
N ASP A 38 -11.64 9.25 -9.50
CA ASP A 38 -11.16 10.51 -8.95
C ASP A 38 -9.79 10.39 -8.25
N LEU A 39 -9.07 9.28 -8.48
CA LEU A 39 -7.72 9.11 -7.96
C LEU A 39 -6.79 10.24 -8.46
N PRO A 40 -6.06 10.96 -7.58
CA PRO A 40 -5.15 12.03 -7.99
C PRO A 40 -4.05 11.54 -8.95
N PRO A 41 -3.59 12.38 -9.89
CA PRO A 41 -2.44 12.06 -10.74
C PRO A 41 -1.16 11.96 -9.89
N CYS A 42 -0.23 11.12 -10.33
CA CYS A 42 1.08 10.94 -9.70
C CYS A 42 1.99 12.16 -9.84
#